data_AF-A0A7K5JSS4-F1
#
_entry.id   AF-A0A7K5JSS4-F1
#
_cell.length_a   1.000
_cell.length_b   1.000
_cell.length_c   1.000
_cell.angle_alpha   90.00
_cell.angle_beta   90.00
_cell.angle_gamma   90.00
#
_symmetry.space_group_name_H-M   'P 1'
#
loop_
_entity.id
_entity.type
_entity.pdbx_description
1 polymer ?
#
loop_
_entity_poly.entity_id
_entity_poly.type
_entity_poly.pdbx_seq_one_letter_code
_entity_poly.pdbx_strand_id
1 'polypeptide(L)' 'SLKAAACVPTAIGCKIPEVQNGKVYDLQSTYKAGETLHFECDAGYAAKGTYKAQCQPGGTWDPPVLICQRGECGCPLLPQ' A
#
# COMPACT_ATOMS: atom_id res chain seq x y z
N SER A 1 -11.24 10.74 -36.00
CA SER A 1 -10.41 10.89 -34.79
C SER A 1 -10.03 9.51 -34.28
N LEU A 2 -8.83 9.01 -34.58
CA LEU A 2 -8.39 7.75 -33.97
C LEU A 2 -7.89 8.04 -32.55
N LYS A 3 -8.57 7.51 -31.53
CA LYS A 3 -7.98 7.38 -30.19
C LYS A 3 -6.77 6.48 -30.32
N ALA A 4 -5.58 6.97 -29.94
CA ALA A 4 -4.38 6.16 -29.89
C ALA A 4 -4.64 4.95 -28.97
N ALA A 5 -4.44 3.74 -29.47
CA ALA A 5 -4.34 2.56 -28.64
C ALA A 5 -3.01 2.66 -27.86
N ALA A 6 -3.10 2.91 -26.56
CA ALA A 6 -1.93 2.85 -25.70
C ALA A 6 -1.43 1.40 -25.66
N CYS A 7 -0.15 1.18 -25.95
CA CYS A 7 0.51 -0.07 -25.57
C CYS A 7 0.46 -0.18 -24.05
N VAL A 8 -0.40 -1.05 -23.52
CA VAL A 8 -0.32 -1.44 -22.11
C VAL A 8 0.83 -2.45 -22.05
N PRO A 9 1.94 -2.16 -21.34
CA PRO A 9 3.00 -3.13 -21.15
C PRO A 9 2.40 -4.41 -20.56
N THR A 10 2.78 -5.55 -21.11
CA THR A 10 2.28 -6.87 -20.70
C THR A 10 2.53 -7.07 -19.21
N ALA A 11 1.45 -7.09 -18.43
CA ALA A 11 1.34 -7.52 -17.03
C ALA A 11 2.67 -7.52 -16.25
N ILE A 12 3.25 -6.33 -16.04
CA ILE A 12 4.30 -6.19 -15.02
C ILE A 12 3.56 -6.27 -13.70
N GLY A 13 3.46 -7.48 -13.16
CA GLY A 13 2.93 -7.66 -11.83
C GLY A 13 3.78 -6.89 -10.82
N CYS A 14 3.16 -6.43 -9.74
CA CYS A 14 3.87 -5.74 -8.68
C CYS A 14 4.63 -6.77 -7.84
N LYS A 15 5.89 -6.45 -7.55
CA LYS A 15 6.69 -7.19 -6.55
C LYS A 15 6.17 -6.90 -5.15
N ILE A 16 6.45 -7.79 -4.21
CA ILE A 16 6.20 -7.55 -2.78
C ILE A 16 6.80 -6.18 -2.40
N PRO A 17 6.02 -5.25 -1.83
CA PRO A 17 6.57 -4.03 -1.28
C PRO A 17 7.20 -4.30 0.10
N GLU A 18 8.16 -3.47 0.49
CA GLU A 18 8.50 -3.33 1.91
C GLU A 18 7.46 -2.47 2.63
N VAL A 19 7.07 -2.88 3.83
CA VAL A 19 6.23 -2.10 4.74
C VAL A 19 7.08 -1.75 5.95
N GLN A 20 7.33 -0.46 6.19
CA GLN A 20 8.11 -0.04 7.35
C GLN A 20 7.24 -0.03 8.62
N ASN A 21 7.71 -0.69 9.68
CA ASN A 21 6.99 -0.88 10.96
C ASN A 21 5.64 -1.58 10.78
N GLY A 22 5.60 -2.58 9.90
CA GLY A 22 4.41 -3.36 9.60
C GLY A 22 4.72 -4.59 8.76
N LYS A 23 3.67 -5.33 8.43
CA LYS A 23 3.74 -6.58 7.67
C LYS A 23 2.59 -6.71 6.68
N VAL A 24 2.84 -7.34 5.54
CA VAL A 24 1.81 -7.67 4.54
C VAL A 24 1.11 -8.96 4.95
N TYR A 25 -0.22 -9.01 4.83
CA TYR A 25 -1.00 -10.24 4.97
C TYR A 25 -0.94 -11.08 3.69
N ASP A 26 -0.97 -12.41 3.83
CA ASP A 26 -1.02 -13.37 2.72
C ASP A 26 0.01 -13.05 1.61
N LEU A 27 1.29 -13.01 2.00
CA LEU A 27 2.40 -12.68 1.11
C LEU A 27 2.39 -13.51 -0.18
N GLN A 28 2.33 -12.84 -1.33
CA GLN A 28 2.47 -13.47 -2.65
C GLN A 28 3.73 -12.98 -3.33
N SER A 29 4.46 -13.85 -4.02
CA SER A 29 5.71 -13.49 -4.70
C SER A 29 5.52 -12.44 -5.81
N THR A 30 4.32 -12.30 -6.37
CA THR A 30 3.94 -11.29 -7.37
C THR A 30 2.43 -11.08 -7.36
N TYR A 31 2.00 -9.82 -7.56
CA TYR A 31 0.60 -9.42 -7.64
C TYR A 31 0.26 -8.94 -9.06
N LYS A 32 -0.86 -9.39 -9.62
CA LYS A 32 -1.35 -8.95 -10.93
C LYS A 32 -1.93 -7.54 -10.84
N ALA A 33 -1.94 -6.83 -11.96
CA ALA A 33 -2.61 -5.54 -12.05
C ALA A 33 -4.09 -5.67 -11.63
N GLY A 34 -4.53 -4.80 -10.72
CA GLY A 34 -5.85 -4.81 -10.09
C GLY A 34 -5.91 -5.57 -8.75
N GLU A 35 -4.95 -6.46 -8.45
CA GLU A 35 -4.90 -7.13 -7.15
C GLU A 35 -4.57 -6.14 -6.02
N THR A 36 -5.14 -6.40 -4.85
CA THR A 36 -5.00 -5.55 -3.66
C THR A 36 -4.36 -6.36 -2.56
N LEU A 37 -3.28 -5.84 -1.99
CA LEU A 37 -2.72 -6.37 -0.75
C LEU A 37 -3.22 -5.57 0.45
N HIS A 38 -3.26 -6.23 1.59
CA HIS A 38 -3.54 -5.61 2.88
C HIS A 38 -2.30 -5.72 3.76
N PHE A 39 -2.07 -4.70 4.57
CA PHE A 39 -0.96 -4.69 5.51
C PHE A 39 -1.42 -4.27 6.90
N GLU A 40 -0.66 -4.69 7.90
CA GLU A 40 -0.87 -4.37 9.31
C GLU A 40 0.34 -3.58 9.81
N CYS A 41 0.08 -2.63 10.70
CA CYS A 41 1.14 -1.92 11.42
C CYS A 41 1.52 -2.65 12.71
N ASP A 42 2.78 -2.59 13.07
CA ASP A 42 3.24 -3.11 14.35
C ASP A 42 2.64 -2.32 15.52
N ALA A 43 2.64 -2.91 16.71
CA ALA A 43 2.06 -2.28 17.90
C ALA A 43 2.66 -0.88 18.15
N GLY A 44 1.79 0.11 18.33
CA GLY A 44 2.18 1.52 18.52
C GLY A 44 2.37 2.31 17.22
N TYR A 45 2.14 1.70 16.06
CA TYR A 45 2.15 2.37 14.76
C TYR A 45 0.78 2.31 14.08
N ALA A 46 0.51 3.27 13.19
CA ALA A 46 -0.72 3.36 12.40
C ALA A 46 -0.42 3.85 10.98
N ALA A 47 -1.19 3.37 10.01
CA ALA A 47 -1.07 3.83 8.63
C ALA A 47 -1.69 5.23 8.48
N LYS A 48 -1.01 6.12 7.75
CA LYS A 48 -1.57 7.44 7.40
C LYS A 48 -2.54 7.28 6.23
N GLY A 49 -3.78 6.89 6.53
CA GLY A 49 -4.88 6.84 5.56
C GLY A 49 -5.46 5.44 5.38
N THR A 50 -4.78 4.56 4.65
CA THR A 50 -5.32 3.24 4.30
C THR A 50 -4.35 2.10 4.60
N TYR A 51 -4.91 0.92 4.88
CA TYR A 51 -4.19 -0.32 5.19
C TYR A 51 -4.12 -1.28 3.99
N LYS A 52 -4.28 -0.75 2.77
CA LYS A 52 -4.26 -1.53 1.54
C LYS A 52 -3.55 -0.79 0.41
N ALA A 53 -3.00 -1.55 -0.52
CA ALA A 53 -2.42 -1.02 -1.75
C ALA A 53 -2.86 -1.86 -2.93
N GLN A 54 -3.17 -1.21 -4.05
CA GLN A 54 -3.56 -1.88 -5.29
C GLN A 54 -2.40 -1.86 -6.30
N CYS A 55 -2.14 -3.00 -6.91
CA CYS A 55 -1.15 -3.11 -7.97
C CYS A 55 -1.68 -2.46 -9.25
N GLN A 56 -0.97 -1.46 -9.76
CA GLN A 56 -1.34 -0.75 -10.97
C GLN A 56 -0.80 -1.46 -12.22
N PRO A 57 -1.42 -1.28 -13.40
CA PRO A 57 -0.93 -1.84 -14.66
C PRO A 57 0.52 -1.50 -15.02
N GLY A 58 1.08 -0.43 -14.45
CA GLY A 58 2.48 -0.03 -14.61
C GLY A 58 3.49 -0.78 -13.72
N GLY A 59 3.05 -1.76 -12.92
CA GLY A 59 3.92 -2.50 -11.99
C GLY A 59 4.28 -1.72 -10.72
N THR A 60 3.49 -0.69 -10.39
CA THR A 60 3.66 0.16 -9.20
C THR A 60 2.49 -0.02 -8.25
N TRP A 61 2.75 0.16 -6.96
CA TRP A 61 1.70 0.17 -5.94
C TRP A 61 1.02 1.53 -5.84
N ASP A 62 -0.28 1.53 -5.53
CA ASP A 62 -1.02 2.71 -5.13
C ASP A 62 -1.77 2.46 -3.80
N PRO A 63 -1.45 3.18 -2.71
CA PRO A 63 -0.39 4.20 -2.64
C PRO A 63 1.01 3.56 -2.80
N PRO A 64 2.00 4.31 -3.32
CA PRO A 64 3.34 3.77 -3.61
C PRO A 64 4.20 3.53 -2.37
N VAL A 65 3.83 4.11 -1.24
CA VAL A 65 4.59 4.07 0.00
C VAL A 65 3.71 3.56 1.13
N LEU A 66 4.10 2.43 1.73
CA LEU A 66 3.42 1.80 2.86
C LEU A 66 4.29 1.94 4.10
N ILE A 67 4.14 3.08 4.79
CA ILE A 67 4.86 3.36 6.03
C ILE A 67 3.84 3.48 7.15
N CYS A 68 4.03 2.68 8.19
CA CYS A 68 3.34 2.83 9.45
C CYS A 68 4.06 3.89 10.29
N GLN A 69 3.35 4.95 10.65
CA GLN A 69 3.87 6.05 11.46
C GLN A 69 3.58 5.76 12.92
N ARG A 70 4.48 6.16 13.82
CA ARG A 70 4.25 6.02 15.26
C ARG A 70 2.97 6.79 15.58
N GLY A 71 1.98 6.10 16.16
CA GLY A 71 0.79 6.77 16.64
C GLY A 71 1.22 7.78 17.68
N GLU A 72 0.93 9.06 17.47
CA GLU A 72 0.95 9.98 18.59
C GLU A 72 -0.08 9.44 19.58
N CYS A 73 0.37 9.08 20.79
CA CYS A 73 -0.54 8.77 21.87
C CYS A 73 -1.38 10.04 22.09
N GLY A 74 -2.60 10.04 21.55
CA GLY A 74 -3.57 11.09 21.80
C GLY A 74 -3.99 11.01 23.25
N CYS A 75 -3.21 11.64 24.13
CA CYS A 75 -3.64 11.91 25.49
C CYS A 75 -4.64 13.07 25.38
N PRO A 76 -5.93 12.88 25.70
CA PRO A 76 -6.74 14.05 25.98
C PRO A 76 -6.11 14.67 27.23
N LEU A 77 -5.50 15.84 27.08
CA LEU A 77 -5.18 16.68 28.23
C LEU A 77 -6.53 16.95 28.90
N LEU A 78 -6.79 16.29 30.03
CA LEU A 78 -7.93 16.61 30.87
C LEU A 78 -7.80 18.09 31.26
N PRO A 79 -8.87 18.90 31.10
CA PRO A 79 -8.87 20.25 31.65
C PRO A 79 -8.73 20.16 33.17
N GLN A 80 -7.84 20.99 33.73
CA GLN A 80 -7.71 21.17 35.19
C GLN A 80 -9.01 21.67 35.82
#